data_AF-A0A960T291-F1
#
_entry.id   AF-A0A960T291-F1
#
_cell.length_a   1.000
_cell.length_b   1.000
_cell.length_c   1.000
_cell.angle_alpha   90.00
_cell.angle_beta   90.00
_cell.angle_gamma   90.00
#
_symmetry.space_group_name_H-M   'P 1'
#
loop_
_entity.id
_entity.type
_entity.pdbx_description
1 polymer ?
#
loop_
_entity_poly.entity_id
_entity_poly.type
_entity_poly.pdbx_seq_one_letter_code
_entity_poly.pdbx_strand_id
1 'polypeptide(L)'
;MIRLLDDETPEVRREVASRIAGCGGDLSEWLAGRPIALSGRERVLLERMLRPARRAVLEAEWCAPTGGAAALGDDWDACEALMRMISDFLHDGITVRQPLSDALDLLAEEAADAGVRGPLELRRFLFADGRLDGNRDEPDDPRNSDIAWALAEGKSNALGLCVIFLLVGARLGIEVQAINFPGRFLSRIHEDGYPVI
;
A
#
# COMPACT_ATOMS: atom_id res chain seq x y z
N MET A 1 -17.63 7.63 -22.85
CA MET A 1 -16.46 6.76 -22.58
C MET A 1 -16.86 5.61 -21.67
N ILE A 2 -17.17 5.85 -20.38
CA ILE A 2 -17.49 4.76 -19.44
C ILE A 2 -18.69 3.91 -19.86
N ARG A 3 -19.75 4.52 -20.42
CA ARG A 3 -20.92 3.79 -20.95
C ARG A 3 -20.62 2.83 -22.11
N LEU A 4 -19.39 2.82 -22.62
CA LEU A 4 -18.93 1.96 -23.73
C LEU A 4 -17.87 0.94 -23.26
N LEU A 5 -17.65 0.78 -21.95
CA LEU A 5 -16.65 -0.17 -21.43
C LEU A 5 -16.95 -1.61 -21.86
N ASP A 6 -18.23 -1.99 -21.87
CA ASP A 6 -18.72 -3.31 -22.28
C ASP A 6 -19.01 -3.43 -23.79
N ASP A 7 -18.70 -2.40 -24.59
CA ASP A 7 -18.90 -2.48 -26.04
C ASP A 7 -17.87 -3.44 -26.66
N GLU A 8 -18.35 -4.49 -27.34
CA GLU A 8 -17.48 -5.52 -27.93
C GLU A 8 -16.93 -5.12 -29.32
N THR A 9 -17.37 -3.99 -29.88
CA THR A 9 -16.92 -3.49 -31.18
C THR A 9 -15.42 -3.16 -31.13
N PRO A 10 -14.57 -3.77 -31.98
CA PRO A 10 -13.12 -3.63 -31.89
C PRO A 10 -12.62 -2.19 -31.95
N GLU A 11 -13.23 -1.37 -32.81
CA GLU A 11 -12.90 0.04 -32.98
C GLU A 11 -13.25 0.85 -31.73
N VAL A 12 -14.42 0.58 -31.13
CA VAL A 12 -14.87 1.25 -29.90
C VAL A 12 -13.94 0.88 -28.74
N ARG A 13 -13.61 -0.41 -28.57
CA ARG A 13 -12.69 -0.84 -27.51
C ARG A 13 -11.31 -0.20 -27.64
N ARG A 14 -10.79 -0.11 -28.87
CA ARG A 14 -9.47 0.50 -29.12
C ARG A 14 -9.46 1.97 -28.72
N GLU A 15 -10.50 2.71 -29.11
CA GLU A 15 -10.65 4.13 -28.76
C GLU A 15 -10.85 4.32 -27.25
N VAL A 16 -11.70 3.52 -26.61
CA VAL A 16 -11.92 3.56 -25.15
C VAL A 16 -10.63 3.28 -24.40
N ALA A 17 -9.89 2.23 -24.78
CA ALA A 17 -8.61 1.89 -24.17
C ALA A 17 -7.57 3.01 -24.38
N SER A 18 -7.48 3.61 -25.57
CA SER A 18 -6.56 4.72 -25.84
C SER A 18 -6.85 5.94 -24.95
N ARG A 19 -8.13 6.25 -24.71
CA ARG A 19 -8.49 7.37 -23.83
C ARG A 19 -8.20 7.08 -22.37
N ILE A 20 -8.49 5.86 -21.91
CA ILE A 20 -8.20 5.43 -20.53
C ILE A 20 -6.69 5.42 -20.27
N ALA A 21 -5.88 4.98 -21.24
CA ALA A 21 -4.43 5.05 -21.15
C ALA A 21 -3.91 6.48 -20.94
N GLY A 22 -4.61 7.48 -21.48
CA GLY A 22 -4.29 8.89 -21.28
C GLY A 22 -4.61 9.45 -19.88
N CYS A 23 -5.27 8.67 -19.02
CA CYS A 23 -5.64 9.08 -17.66
C CYS A 23 -4.60 8.74 -16.59
N GLY A 24 -3.41 8.26 -16.96
CA GLY A 24 -2.34 7.95 -16.00
C GLY A 24 -2.59 6.71 -15.14
N GLY A 25 -3.67 5.97 -15.38
CA GLY A 25 -3.97 4.73 -14.66
C GLY A 25 -4.76 4.92 -13.35
N ASP A 26 -5.25 6.13 -13.10
CA ASP A 26 -6.13 6.43 -11.99
C ASP A 26 -7.32 7.30 -12.44
N LEU A 27 -8.53 6.88 -12.09
CA LEU A 27 -9.79 7.57 -12.33
C LEU A 27 -10.62 7.72 -11.05
N SER A 28 -10.06 7.39 -9.89
CA SER A 28 -10.79 7.32 -8.61
C SER A 28 -11.51 8.63 -8.26
N GLU A 29 -10.77 9.74 -8.25
CA GLU A 29 -11.32 11.08 -7.98
C GLU A 29 -12.37 11.50 -9.02
N TRP A 30 -12.10 11.23 -10.30
CA TRP A 30 -13.02 11.57 -11.39
C TRP A 30 -14.32 10.77 -11.30
N LEU A 31 -14.25 9.51 -10.87
CA LEU A 31 -15.39 8.61 -10.69
C LEU A 31 -16.20 9.01 -9.46
N ALA A 32 -15.54 9.31 -8.34
CA ALA A 32 -16.21 9.71 -7.10
C ALA A 32 -17.04 10.99 -7.26
N GLY A 33 -16.60 11.93 -8.11
CA GLY A 33 -17.34 13.15 -8.41
C GLY A 33 -18.56 12.99 -9.31
N ARG A 34 -18.97 11.77 -9.67
CA ARG A 34 -20.04 11.53 -10.66
C ARG A 34 -21.03 10.47 -10.18
N PRO A 35 -22.32 10.58 -10.57
CA PRO A 35 -23.34 9.57 -10.28
C PRO A 35 -23.21 8.39 -11.27
N ILE A 36 -22.06 7.73 -11.28
CA ILE A 36 -21.77 6.57 -12.13
C ILE A 36 -21.62 5.36 -11.22
N ALA A 37 -22.55 4.41 -11.33
CA ALA A 37 -22.42 3.10 -10.70
C ALA A 37 -21.86 2.13 -11.75
N LEU A 38 -20.64 1.65 -11.55
CA LEU A 38 -20.05 0.60 -12.37
C LEU A 38 -20.59 -0.75 -11.92
N SER A 39 -21.03 -1.57 -12.86
CA SER A 39 -21.26 -2.99 -12.61
C SER A 39 -19.94 -3.71 -12.29
N GLY A 40 -20.01 -4.90 -11.69
CA GLY A 40 -18.81 -5.70 -11.40
C GLY A 40 -17.98 -6.02 -12.66
N ARG A 41 -18.64 -6.23 -13.80
CA ARG A 41 -17.99 -6.45 -15.09
C ARG A 41 -17.25 -5.20 -15.57
N GLU A 42 -17.92 -4.05 -15.58
CA GLU A 42 -17.30 -2.78 -15.98
C GLU A 42 -16.11 -2.42 -15.10
N ARG A 43 -16.18 -2.70 -13.79
CA ARG A 43 -15.08 -2.49 -12.84
C ARG A 43 -13.85 -3.32 -13.21
N VAL A 44 -14.03 -4.61 -13.48
CA VAL A 44 -12.93 -5.50 -13.93
C VAL A 44 -12.33 -5.05 -15.26
N LEU A 45 -13.17 -4.64 -16.22
CA LEU A 45 -12.69 -4.14 -17.51
C LEU A 45 -11.90 -2.85 -17.36
N LEU A 46 -12.40 -1.91 -16.56
CA LEU A 46 -11.75 -0.63 -16.33
C LEU A 46 -10.42 -0.79 -15.60
N GLU A 47 -10.37 -1.61 -14.54
CA GLU A 47 -9.14 -1.89 -13.80
C GLU A 47 -8.06 -2.46 -14.75
N ARG A 48 -8.45 -3.41 -15.61
CA ARG A 48 -7.56 -3.99 -16.61
C ARG A 48 -7.05 -2.96 -17.63
N MET A 49 -7.88 -1.99 -18.01
CA MET A 49 -7.49 -0.91 -18.93
C MET A 49 -6.60 0.14 -18.28
N LEU A 50 -6.71 0.34 -16.97
CA LEU A 50 -5.90 1.30 -16.20
C LEU A 50 -4.50 0.75 -15.83
N ARG A 51 -4.40 -0.56 -15.60
CA ARG A 51 -3.16 -1.24 -15.17
C ARG A 51 -1.92 -0.94 -16.04
N PRO A 52 -1.98 -0.87 -17.38
CA PRO A 52 -0.80 -0.58 -18.21
C PRO A 52 -0.18 0.79 -17.93
N ALA A 53 -1.00 1.82 -17.68
CA ALA A 53 -0.49 3.16 -17.39
C ALA A 53 0.22 3.21 -16.02
N ARG A 54 -0.35 2.57 -14.99
CA ARG A 54 0.31 2.42 -13.67
C ARG A 54 1.61 1.64 -13.76
N ARG A 55 1.64 0.59 -14.58
CA ARG A 55 2.89 -0.15 -14.86
C ARG A 55 3.95 0.76 -15.47
N ALA A 56 3.58 1.57 -16.47
CA ALA A 56 4.51 2.47 -17.11
C ALA A 56 5.07 3.53 -16.13
N VAL A 57 4.24 4.04 -15.21
CA VAL A 57 4.69 4.93 -14.13
C VAL A 57 5.70 4.22 -13.24
N LEU A 58 5.38 3.01 -12.75
CA LEU A 58 6.29 2.22 -11.93
C LEU A 58 7.60 1.96 -12.68
N GLU A 59 7.57 1.51 -13.93
CA GLU A 59 8.77 1.25 -14.72
C GLU A 59 9.64 2.50 -14.96
N ALA A 60 9.03 3.67 -15.08
CA ALA A 60 9.74 4.93 -15.29
C ALA A 60 10.34 5.51 -14.00
N GLU A 61 9.63 5.36 -12.87
CA GLU A 61 9.99 6.00 -11.59
C GLU A 61 10.72 5.06 -10.63
N TRP A 62 10.66 3.75 -10.84
CA TRP A 62 11.27 2.75 -9.97
C TRP A 62 12.80 2.86 -9.95
N CYS A 63 13.30 3.55 -8.94
CA CYS A 63 14.72 3.71 -8.68
C CYS A 63 15.14 2.78 -7.54
N ALA A 64 15.45 1.52 -7.87
CA ALA A 64 16.06 0.61 -6.90
C ALA A 64 17.44 1.15 -6.48
N PRO A 65 17.72 1.31 -5.18
CA PRO A 65 19.00 1.80 -4.69
C PRO A 65 20.18 0.96 -5.19
N THR A 66 21.24 1.61 -5.66
CA THR A 66 22.49 0.93 -6.07
C THR A 66 23.15 0.33 -4.83
N GLY A 67 22.96 -0.99 -4.63
CA GLY A 67 23.32 -1.69 -3.38
C GLY A 67 22.14 -2.40 -2.69
N GLY A 68 20.94 -2.33 -3.28
CA GLY A 68 19.74 -2.98 -2.76
C GLY A 68 19.26 -2.36 -1.44
N ALA A 69 18.58 -3.15 -0.61
CA ALA A 69 18.04 -2.67 0.67
C ALA A 69 19.13 -2.10 1.61
N ALA A 70 20.36 -2.60 1.54
CA ALA A 70 21.47 -2.10 2.36
C ALA A 70 21.84 -0.64 2.04
N ALA A 71 21.54 -0.16 0.84
CA ALA A 71 21.81 1.22 0.43
C ALA A 71 20.73 2.21 0.90
N LEU A 72 19.58 1.73 1.39
CA LEU A 72 18.58 2.59 2.04
C LEU A 72 19.06 3.04 3.42
N GLY A 73 19.82 2.22 4.15
CA GLY A 73 20.26 2.57 5.51
C GLY A 73 19.07 2.98 6.39
N ASP A 74 19.16 4.18 6.98
CA ASP A 74 18.08 4.81 7.78
C ASP A 74 17.26 5.84 6.98
N ASP A 75 17.32 5.82 5.64
CA ASP A 75 16.51 6.67 4.75
C ASP A 75 15.08 6.13 4.64
N TRP A 76 14.28 6.42 5.67
CA TRP A 76 12.88 6.03 5.77
C TRP A 76 12.01 6.69 4.71
N ASP A 77 12.35 7.91 4.28
CA ASP A 77 11.62 8.63 3.23
C ASP A 77 11.74 7.91 1.88
N ALA A 78 12.95 7.47 1.52
CA ALA A 78 13.16 6.68 0.30
C ALA A 78 12.47 5.31 0.40
N CYS A 79 12.53 4.64 1.55
CA CYS A 79 11.85 3.37 1.78
C CYS A 79 10.33 3.52 1.60
N GLU A 80 9.72 4.54 2.21
CA GLU A 80 8.30 4.81 2.07
C GLU A 80 7.91 5.16 0.63
N ALA A 81 8.72 5.95 -0.08
CA ALA A 81 8.47 6.28 -1.47
C ALA A 81 8.42 5.02 -2.36
N LEU A 82 9.29 4.04 -2.12
CA LEU A 82 9.23 2.74 -2.80
C LEU A 82 7.94 1.98 -2.46
N MET A 83 7.53 1.95 -1.20
CA MET A 83 6.29 1.30 -0.76
C MET A 83 5.04 1.98 -1.34
N ARG A 84 5.07 3.31 -1.47
CA ARG A 84 4.01 4.08 -2.13
C ARG A 84 3.90 3.70 -3.59
N MET A 85 5.01 3.63 -4.33
CA MET A 85 4.99 3.21 -5.75
C MET A 85 4.43 1.80 -5.94
N ILE A 86 4.77 0.84 -5.07
CA ILE A 86 4.20 -0.51 -5.10
C ILE A 86 2.69 -0.46 -4.82
N SER A 87 2.29 0.28 -3.79
CA SER A 87 0.89 0.44 -3.42
C SER A 87 0.09 1.05 -4.57
N ASP A 88 0.61 2.09 -5.22
CA ASP A 88 -0.05 2.77 -6.34
C ASP A 88 -0.16 1.86 -7.56
N PHE A 89 0.87 1.07 -7.85
CA PHE A 89 0.81 0.07 -8.91
C PHE A 89 -0.29 -1.00 -8.66
N LEU A 90 -0.42 -1.46 -7.42
CA LEU A 90 -1.38 -2.48 -7.00
C LEU A 90 -2.81 -1.97 -6.84
N HIS A 91 -2.99 -0.66 -6.71
CA HIS A 91 -4.29 -0.01 -6.63
C HIS A 91 -5.21 -0.41 -7.78
N ASP A 92 -6.54 -0.32 -7.61
CA ASP A 92 -7.48 -0.58 -8.71
C ASP A 92 -7.60 0.64 -9.68
N GLY A 93 -7.27 1.85 -9.22
CA GLY A 93 -7.39 3.11 -9.95
C GLY A 93 -8.84 3.55 -10.16
N ILE A 94 -9.76 3.00 -9.40
CA ILE A 94 -11.21 3.20 -9.49
C ILE A 94 -11.75 3.69 -8.15
N THR A 95 -11.24 3.15 -7.05
CA THR A 95 -11.69 3.45 -5.69
C THR A 95 -10.91 4.61 -5.12
N VAL A 96 -11.56 5.55 -4.46
CA VAL A 96 -10.86 6.59 -3.72
C VAL A 96 -10.26 5.96 -2.47
N ARG A 97 -8.99 6.23 -2.22
CA ARG A 97 -8.30 5.84 -1.01
C ARG A 97 -7.40 6.96 -0.52
N GLN A 98 -7.12 6.94 0.78
CA GLN A 98 -6.14 7.84 1.36
C GLN A 98 -4.74 7.56 0.81
N PRO A 99 -3.93 8.59 0.49
CA PRO A 99 -2.53 8.41 0.16
C PRO A 99 -1.77 7.68 1.28
N LEU A 100 -0.77 6.87 0.92
CA LEU A 100 -0.03 6.06 1.89
C LEU A 100 0.59 6.92 3.01
N SER A 101 1.25 8.02 2.65
CA SER A 101 1.89 8.91 3.61
C SER A 101 0.88 9.50 4.60
N ASP A 102 -0.25 10.02 4.11
CA ASP A 102 -1.32 10.56 4.96
C ASP A 102 -1.90 9.49 5.89
N ALA A 103 -2.06 8.25 5.42
CA ALA A 103 -2.58 7.14 6.22
C ALA A 103 -1.61 6.73 7.34
N LEU A 104 -0.29 6.74 7.06
CA LEU A 104 0.74 6.47 8.06
C LEU A 104 0.88 7.62 9.07
N ASP A 105 0.79 8.87 8.61
CA ASP A 105 0.82 10.06 9.46
C ASP A 105 -0.36 10.04 10.44
N LEU A 106 -1.58 9.82 9.93
CA LEU A 106 -2.77 9.68 10.77
C LEU A 106 -2.61 8.55 11.80
N LEU A 107 -2.13 7.37 11.38
CA LEU A 107 -1.92 6.25 12.29
C LEU A 107 -0.88 6.55 13.38
N ALA A 108 0.17 7.29 13.04
CA ALA A 108 1.18 7.73 13.99
C ALA A 108 0.63 8.79 14.96
N GLU A 109 -0.15 9.75 14.47
CA GLU A 109 -0.84 10.74 15.31
C GLU A 109 -1.78 10.06 16.31
N GLU A 110 -2.60 9.10 15.86
CA GLU A 110 -3.48 8.33 16.74
C GLU A 110 -2.70 7.55 17.80
N ALA A 111 -1.54 6.98 17.46
CA ALA A 111 -0.68 6.30 18.42
C ALA A 111 -0.11 7.27 19.47
N ALA A 112 0.35 8.45 19.03
CA ALA A 112 0.86 9.49 19.91
C ALA A 112 -0.21 10.00 20.88
N ASP A 113 -1.42 10.23 20.39
CA ASP A 113 -2.58 10.66 21.17
C ASP A 113 -3.04 9.58 22.17
N ALA A 114 -2.90 8.30 21.81
CA ALA A 114 -3.11 7.17 22.71
C ALA A 114 -1.99 7.01 23.75
N GLY A 115 -0.96 7.86 23.71
CA GLY A 115 0.14 7.87 24.68
C GLY A 115 1.22 6.81 24.43
N VAL A 116 1.33 6.28 23.21
CA VAL A 116 2.39 5.33 22.84
C VAL A 116 3.76 6.03 22.87
N ARG A 117 4.70 5.47 23.65
CA ARG A 117 6.06 5.99 23.81
C ARG A 117 7.14 4.94 23.54
N GLY A 118 6.79 3.65 23.62
CA GLY A 118 7.74 2.56 23.45
C GLY A 118 7.34 1.56 22.36
N PRO A 119 8.29 0.73 21.93
CA PRO A 119 8.05 -0.24 20.86
C PRO A 119 7.02 -1.32 21.24
N LEU A 120 6.95 -1.74 22.51
CA LEU A 120 5.94 -2.70 22.97
C LEU A 120 4.54 -2.08 22.98
N GLU A 121 4.44 -0.82 23.38
CA GLU A 121 3.17 -0.07 23.36
C GLU A 121 2.68 0.12 21.93
N LEU A 122 3.59 0.43 21.00
CA LEU A 122 3.28 0.55 19.58
C LEU A 122 2.83 -0.80 19.00
N ARG A 123 3.54 -1.89 19.29
CA ARG A 123 3.13 -3.24 18.90
C ARG A 123 1.72 -3.57 19.40
N ARG A 124 1.42 -3.25 20.66
CA ARG A 124 0.09 -3.47 21.25
C ARG A 124 -0.96 -2.62 20.56
N PHE A 125 -0.68 -1.33 20.36
CA PHE A 125 -1.58 -0.39 19.69
C PHE A 125 -1.93 -0.83 18.26
N LEU A 126 -0.95 -1.31 17.50
CA LEU A 126 -1.16 -1.75 16.13
C LEU A 126 -1.88 -3.09 16.02
N PHE A 127 -1.57 -4.06 16.89
CA PHE A 127 -1.92 -5.46 16.65
C PHE A 127 -2.81 -6.12 17.72
N ALA A 128 -2.86 -5.62 18.96
CA ALA A 128 -3.52 -6.36 20.04
C ALA A 128 -5.05 -6.37 19.96
N ASP A 129 -5.64 -5.28 19.49
CA ASP A 129 -7.09 -5.10 19.45
C ASP A 129 -7.70 -5.40 18.06
N GLY A 130 -6.94 -6.06 17.18
CA GLY A 130 -7.40 -6.44 15.84
C GLY A 130 -7.47 -5.28 14.84
N ARG A 131 -6.85 -4.13 15.15
CA ARG A 131 -6.72 -2.99 14.23
C ARG A 131 -5.97 -3.37 12.95
N LEU A 132 -4.83 -4.05 13.10
CA LEU A 132 -4.11 -4.73 12.04
C LEU A 132 -3.96 -6.21 12.39
N ASP A 133 -4.34 -7.11 11.48
CA ASP A 133 -4.20 -8.56 11.68
C ASP A 133 -3.62 -9.26 10.45
N GLY A 134 -3.16 -10.49 10.65
CA GLY A 134 -2.65 -11.34 9.59
C GLY A 134 -3.73 -11.72 8.58
N ASN A 135 -3.46 -11.54 7.29
CA ASN A 135 -4.23 -12.14 6.20
C ASN A 135 -3.90 -13.64 6.08
N ARG A 136 -4.40 -14.43 7.04
CA ARG A 136 -4.10 -15.87 7.15
C ARG A 136 -4.82 -16.71 6.10
N ASP A 137 -5.93 -16.22 5.58
CA ASP A 137 -6.74 -16.91 4.59
C ASP A 137 -6.11 -16.78 3.19
N GLU A 138 -5.50 -15.62 2.89
CA GLU A 138 -4.87 -15.34 1.60
C GLU A 138 -3.46 -14.73 1.77
N PRO A 139 -2.49 -15.48 2.35
CA PRO A 139 -1.15 -14.95 2.66
C PRO A 139 -0.32 -14.59 1.41
N ASP A 140 -0.64 -15.22 0.28
CA ASP A 140 0.00 -15.01 -1.02
C ASP A 140 -0.70 -13.95 -1.88
N ASP A 141 -1.76 -13.31 -1.36
CA ASP A 141 -2.44 -12.24 -2.08
C ASP A 141 -1.47 -11.08 -2.34
N PRO A 142 -1.30 -10.64 -3.60
CA PRO A 142 -0.44 -9.51 -3.94
C PRO A 142 -0.83 -8.22 -3.21
N ARG A 143 -2.10 -8.05 -2.80
CA ARG A 143 -2.56 -6.89 -2.02
C ARG A 143 -1.88 -6.75 -0.67
N ASN A 144 -1.29 -7.83 -0.12
CA ASN A 144 -0.50 -7.73 1.10
C ASN A 144 0.74 -6.82 0.94
N SER A 145 1.20 -6.56 -0.30
CA SER A 145 2.27 -5.62 -0.60
C SER A 145 1.77 -4.19 -0.88
N ASP A 146 0.46 -3.97 -0.96
CA ASP A 146 -0.16 -2.65 -1.03
C ASP A 146 -0.39 -2.16 0.40
N ILE A 147 0.54 -1.34 0.90
CA ILE A 147 0.51 -0.88 2.29
C ILE A 147 -0.66 0.08 2.53
N ALA A 148 -1.07 0.84 1.51
CA ALA A 148 -2.25 1.70 1.61
C ALA A 148 -3.53 0.86 1.75
N TRP A 149 -3.66 -0.21 0.98
CA TRP A 149 -4.74 -1.18 1.13
C TRP A 149 -4.70 -1.88 2.49
N ALA A 150 -3.52 -2.31 2.95
CA ALA A 150 -3.35 -2.97 4.24
C ALA A 150 -3.80 -2.11 5.42
N LEU A 151 -3.50 -0.82 5.38
CA LEU A 151 -3.96 0.16 6.37
C LEU A 151 -5.48 0.35 6.31
N ALA A 152 -6.06 0.42 5.11
CA ALA A 152 -7.50 0.61 4.94
C ALA A 152 -8.34 -0.61 5.36
N GLU A 153 -7.89 -1.82 5.02
CA GLU A 153 -8.60 -3.08 5.33
C GLU A 153 -8.24 -3.65 6.70
N GLY A 154 -7.20 -3.13 7.34
CA GLY A 154 -6.72 -3.64 8.62
C GLY A 154 -6.06 -5.02 8.56
N LYS A 155 -5.56 -5.43 7.38
CA LYS A 155 -5.00 -6.77 7.17
C LYS A 155 -3.81 -6.79 6.21
N SER A 156 -2.80 -7.60 6.53
CA SER A 156 -1.72 -7.93 5.60
C SER A 156 -1.00 -9.22 6.01
N ASN A 157 -0.08 -9.71 5.19
CA ASN A 157 0.84 -10.76 5.60
C ASN A 157 1.95 -10.20 6.54
N ALA A 158 2.82 -11.08 7.03
CA ALA A 158 3.87 -10.69 7.98
C ALA A 158 4.77 -9.57 7.45
N LEU A 159 5.09 -9.55 6.15
CA LEU A 159 5.94 -8.53 5.55
C LEU A 159 5.27 -7.16 5.62
N GLY A 160 4.02 -7.04 5.13
CA GLY A 160 3.32 -5.76 5.13
C GLY A 160 3.05 -5.23 6.55
N LEU A 161 2.70 -6.10 7.50
CA LEU A 161 2.52 -5.71 8.90
C LEU A 161 3.82 -5.20 9.54
N CYS A 162 4.96 -5.85 9.26
CA CYS A 162 6.26 -5.38 9.74
C CYS A 162 6.64 -4.04 9.11
N VAL A 163 6.37 -3.84 7.81
CA VAL A 163 6.62 -2.55 7.13
C VAL A 163 5.82 -1.43 7.78
N ILE A 164 4.54 -1.64 8.08
CA ILE A 164 3.72 -0.65 8.81
C ILE A 164 4.33 -0.36 10.18
N PHE A 165 4.75 -1.39 10.92
CA PHE A 165 5.35 -1.21 12.24
C PHE A 165 6.64 -0.39 12.19
N LEU A 166 7.49 -0.63 11.18
CA LEU A 166 8.72 0.12 10.95
C LEU A 166 8.44 1.59 10.60
N LEU A 167 7.52 1.85 9.66
CA LEU A 167 7.22 3.21 9.17
C LEU A 167 6.51 4.07 10.23
N VAL A 168 5.62 3.49 11.03
CA VAL A 168 4.99 4.19 12.16
C VAL A 168 5.99 4.38 13.30
N GLY A 169 6.83 3.38 13.57
CA GLY A 169 7.91 3.48 14.56
C GLY A 169 8.88 4.63 14.23
N ALA A 170 9.32 4.72 12.97
CA ALA A 170 10.19 5.79 12.49
C ALA A 170 9.56 7.19 12.71
N ARG A 171 8.27 7.37 12.40
CA ARG A 171 7.54 8.63 12.64
C ARG A 171 7.50 9.04 14.11
N LEU A 172 7.37 8.06 15.00
CA LEU A 172 7.31 8.28 16.45
C LEU A 172 8.70 8.37 17.12
N GLY A 173 9.78 8.19 16.36
CA GLY A 173 11.14 8.05 16.92
C GLY A 173 11.32 6.78 17.76
N ILE A 174 10.50 5.75 17.52
CA ILE A 174 10.53 4.46 18.21
C ILE A 174 11.33 3.48 17.37
N GLU A 175 12.40 2.94 17.95
CA GLU A 175 13.27 1.99 17.25
C GLU A 175 12.61 0.61 17.08
N VAL A 176 12.37 0.25 15.82
CA VAL A 176 11.92 -1.07 15.39
C VAL A 176 12.89 -1.53 14.29
N GLN A 177 13.37 -2.76 14.38
CA GLN A 177 14.36 -3.28 13.45
C GLN A 177 13.76 -4.37 12.58
N ALA A 178 14.04 -4.33 11.27
CA ALA A 178 13.69 -5.41 10.36
C ALA A 178 14.65 -6.59 10.54
N ILE A 179 14.10 -7.80 10.66
CA ILE A 179 14.87 -9.05 10.63
C ILE A 179 14.38 -9.90 9.46
N ASN A 180 15.29 -10.13 8.53
CA ASN A 180 15.10 -11.16 7.51
C ASN A 180 15.42 -12.53 8.12
N PHE A 181 14.42 -13.39 8.21
CA PHE A 181 14.56 -14.77 8.65
C PHE A 181 14.21 -15.69 7.47
N PRO A 182 14.86 -16.85 7.26
CA PRO A 182 14.55 -17.69 6.11
C PRO A 182 13.05 -18.00 5.98
N GLY A 183 12.43 -17.51 4.89
CA GLY A 183 11.00 -17.66 4.62
C GLY A 183 10.07 -16.80 5.48
N ARG A 184 10.59 -15.83 6.27
CA ARG A 184 9.80 -14.96 7.14
C ARG A 184 10.42 -13.56 7.24
N PHE A 185 9.58 -12.57 7.44
CA PHE A 185 10.02 -11.22 7.79
C PHE A 185 9.46 -10.91 9.17
N LEU A 186 10.34 -10.50 10.08
CA LEU A 186 10.03 -10.25 11.49
C LEU A 186 10.50 -8.84 11.87
N SER A 187 9.93 -8.31 12.93
CA SER A 187 10.41 -7.09 13.57
C SER A 187 11.09 -7.45 14.89
N ARG A 188 12.19 -6.78 15.21
CA ARG A 188 12.83 -6.83 16.52
C ARG A 188 12.70 -5.49 17.20
N ILE A 189 12.37 -5.54 18.48
CA ILE A 189 12.34 -4.39 19.38
C ILE A 189 13.23 -4.69 20.59
N HIS A 190 13.60 -3.66 21.34
CA HIS A 190 14.36 -3.83 22.59
C HIS A 190 13.48 -3.43 23.78
N GLU A 191 13.46 -4.28 24.80
CA GLU A 191 12.80 -4.07 26.09
C GLU A 191 13.83 -4.28 27.20
N ASP A 192 14.03 -3.27 28.06
CA ASP A 192 15.04 -3.30 29.13
C ASP A 192 16.45 -3.74 28.67
N GLY A 193 16.81 -3.41 27.42
CA GLY A 193 18.08 -3.79 26.79
C GLY A 193 18.12 -5.19 26.18
N TYR A 194 17.03 -5.96 26.24
CA TYR A 194 16.91 -7.30 25.67
C TYR A 194 16.12 -7.29 24.35
N PRO A 195 16.56 -8.05 23.34
CA PRO A 195 15.84 -8.14 22.08
C PRO A 195 14.59 -9.01 22.21
N VAL A 196 13.46 -8.49 21.74
CA VAL A 196 12.18 -9.20 21.58
C VAL A 196 11.85 -9.24 20.09
N ILE A 197 11.48 -10.42 19.58
CA ILE A 197 11.10 -10.66 18.18
C ILE A 197 9.61 -11.01 18.12
#